data_AF-A0A3B9G719-F1
#
_entry.id   AF-A0A3B9G719-F1
#
_cell.length_a   1.000
_cell.length_b   1.000
_cell.length_c   1.000
_cell.angle_alpha   90.00
_cell.angle_beta   90.00
_cell.angle_gamma   90.00
#
_symmetry.space_group_name_H-M   'P 1'
#
loop_
_entity.id
_entity.type
_entity.pdbx_description
1 polymer ?
#
loop_
_entity_poly.entity_id
_entity_poly.type
_entity_poly.pdbx_seq_one_letter_code
_entity_poly.pdbx_strand_id
1 'polypeptide(L)'
;MTWDEQFTDLFNRCLSAYENGNSDFMSYYTARDHEFLASIGHKPRELFDFVEDLADEGFPAKSTALLVAAVRRDYFLAVQTGKTSHKEVSRDDVPSFGQEFDGLAYLPRIIAKAEAKLRGELDPDMMFGCGGDRKFLRENGGIHLADFLRHVWAAAGNPSKVAEFVKKSAISPQVAASS
;
A
#
# COMPACT_ATOMS: atom_id res chain seq x y z
N MET A 1 -11.95 16.02 14.25
CA MET A 1 -11.02 14.93 13.95
C MET A 1 -10.75 14.99 12.46
N THR A 2 -9.50 15.14 12.06
CA THR A 2 -9.09 15.05 10.65
C THR A 2 -9.11 13.58 10.21
N TRP A 3 -9.07 13.32 8.90
CA TRP A 3 -9.16 11.96 8.39
C TRP A 3 -7.97 11.08 8.85
N ASP A 4 -6.79 11.68 9.02
CA ASP A 4 -5.56 11.02 9.44
C ASP A 4 -5.57 10.68 10.95
N GLU A 5 -6.15 11.54 11.78
CA GLU A 5 -6.43 11.24 13.19
C GLU A 5 -7.40 10.05 13.28
N GLN A 6 -8.50 10.09 12.51
CA GLN A 6 -9.50 9.02 12.49
C GLN A 6 -8.92 7.68 11.97
N PHE A 7 -8.07 7.73 10.95
CA PHE A 7 -7.35 6.55 10.45
C PHE A 7 -6.43 5.98 11.54
N THR A 8 -5.68 6.85 12.21
CA THR A 8 -4.72 6.45 13.25
C THR A 8 -5.44 5.82 14.44
N ASP A 9 -6.56 6.39 14.87
CA ASP A 9 -7.38 5.83 15.96
C ASP A 9 -7.98 4.48 15.59
N LEU A 10 -8.54 4.35 14.38
CA LEU A 10 -9.03 3.06 13.87
C LEU A 10 -7.90 2.02 13.81
N PHE A 11 -6.73 2.38 13.28
CA PHE A 11 -5.58 1.49 13.21
C PHE A 11 -5.15 1.00 14.60
N ASN A 12 -5.06 1.89 15.59
CA ASN A 12 -4.68 1.52 16.95
C ASN A 12 -5.70 0.57 17.59
N ARG A 13 -7.00 0.79 17.34
CA ARG A 13 -8.05 -0.12 17.83
C ARG A 13 -7.94 -1.50 17.20
N CYS A 14 -7.74 -1.56 15.89
CA CYS A 14 -7.55 -2.83 15.17
C CYS A 14 -6.30 -3.57 15.65
N LEU A 15 -5.18 -2.86 15.85
CA LEU A 15 -3.94 -3.42 16.36
C LEU A 15 -4.13 -3.99 17.76
N SER A 16 -4.74 -3.21 18.66
CA SER A 16 -5.03 -3.69 20.02
C SER A 16 -5.95 -4.92 20.01
N ALA A 17 -6.98 -4.95 19.16
CA ALA A 17 -7.84 -6.12 19.05
C ALA A 17 -7.07 -7.37 18.57
N TYR A 18 -6.20 -7.21 17.59
CA TYR A 18 -5.38 -8.29 17.05
C TYR A 18 -4.36 -8.83 18.06
N GLU A 19 -3.62 -7.94 18.73
CA GLU A 19 -2.67 -8.29 19.80
C GLU A 19 -3.34 -9.00 20.99
N ASN A 20 -4.65 -8.78 21.19
CA ASN A 20 -5.46 -9.49 22.19
C ASN A 20 -6.08 -10.80 21.67
N GLY A 21 -5.64 -11.30 20.51
CA GLY A 21 -5.98 -12.62 19.99
C GLY A 21 -7.30 -12.68 19.21
N ASN A 22 -7.90 -11.54 18.88
CA ASN A 22 -8.97 -11.53 17.87
C ASN A 22 -8.31 -11.58 16.49
N SER A 23 -8.63 -12.56 15.65
CA SER A 23 -8.17 -12.61 14.26
C SER A 23 -9.31 -12.43 13.25
N ASP A 24 -10.55 -12.31 13.73
CA ASP A 24 -11.72 -12.01 12.92
C ASP A 24 -11.81 -10.50 12.68
N PHE A 25 -11.01 -10.00 11.75
CA PHE A 25 -10.94 -8.56 11.46
C PHE A 25 -12.27 -7.94 11.05
N MET A 26 -13.22 -8.73 10.53
CA MET A 26 -14.54 -8.23 10.17
C MET A 26 -15.35 -7.78 11.40
N SER A 27 -15.00 -8.27 12.59
CA SER A 27 -15.63 -7.85 13.86
C SER A 27 -15.18 -6.47 14.37
N TYR A 28 -14.16 -5.85 13.76
CA TYR A 28 -13.51 -4.65 14.33
C TYR A 28 -14.22 -3.34 14.00
N TYR A 29 -14.98 -3.36 12.91
CA TYR A 29 -15.48 -2.16 12.24
C TYR A 29 -16.93 -1.90 12.62
N THR A 30 -17.19 -0.67 13.08
CA THR A 30 -18.55 -0.15 13.21
C THR A 30 -19.07 0.34 11.85
N ALA A 31 -20.37 0.62 11.74
CA ALA A 31 -20.92 1.26 10.55
C ALA A 31 -20.21 2.59 10.19
N ARG A 32 -19.82 3.37 11.20
CA ARG A 32 -19.06 4.61 11.00
C ARG A 32 -17.65 4.36 10.48
N ASP A 33 -17.02 3.26 10.87
CA ASP A 33 -15.69 2.90 10.36
C ASP A 33 -15.77 2.50 8.89
N HIS A 34 -16.82 1.78 8.49
CA HIS A 34 -17.08 1.47 7.08
C HIS A 34 -17.32 2.73 6.25
N GLU A 35 -18.17 3.65 6.73
CA GLU A 35 -18.42 4.94 6.07
C GLU A 35 -17.12 5.76 5.94
N PHE A 36 -16.31 5.79 7.00
CA PHE A 36 -15.02 6.46 7.00
C PHE A 36 -14.05 5.88 5.98
N LEU A 37 -13.81 4.56 6.01
CA LEU A 37 -12.91 3.90 5.07
C LEU A 37 -13.37 4.11 3.62
N ALA A 38 -14.67 4.00 3.36
CA ALA A 38 -15.24 4.29 2.05
C ALA A 38 -15.00 5.76 1.61
N SER A 39 -15.10 6.72 2.54
CA SER A 39 -14.88 8.14 2.25
C SER A 39 -13.44 8.48 1.80
N ILE A 40 -12.47 7.64 2.18
CA ILE A 40 -11.06 7.77 1.77
C ILE A 40 -10.67 6.72 0.71
N GLY A 41 -11.64 5.97 0.17
CA GLY A 41 -11.43 4.98 -0.88
C GLY A 41 -10.76 3.68 -0.42
N HIS A 42 -10.72 3.40 0.88
CA HIS A 42 -10.08 2.22 1.45
C HIS A 42 -11.08 1.09 1.72
N LYS A 43 -10.62 -0.15 1.62
CA LYS A 43 -11.34 -1.35 2.10
C LYS A 43 -10.85 -1.75 3.50
N PRO A 44 -11.69 -2.39 4.34
CA PRO A 44 -11.27 -2.89 5.67
C PRO A 44 -10.04 -3.80 5.63
N ARG A 45 -9.98 -4.73 4.67
CA ARG A 45 -8.84 -5.65 4.53
C ARG A 45 -7.53 -4.91 4.27
N GLU A 46 -7.53 -3.87 3.43
CA GLU A 46 -6.32 -3.11 3.13
C GLU A 46 -5.75 -2.33 4.33
N LEU A 47 -6.56 -2.01 5.34
CA LEU A 47 -6.07 -1.48 6.62
C LEU A 47 -5.54 -2.61 7.49
N PHE A 48 -6.31 -3.70 7.57
CA PHE A 48 -5.99 -4.84 8.42
C PHE A 48 -4.70 -5.54 8.01
N ASP A 49 -4.37 -5.63 6.71
CA ASP A 49 -3.09 -6.19 6.23
C ASP A 49 -1.88 -5.53 6.91
N PHE A 50 -1.91 -4.21 7.08
CA PHE A 50 -0.83 -3.48 7.76
C PHE A 50 -0.85 -3.66 9.28
N VAL A 51 -2.02 -3.93 9.86
CA VAL A 51 -2.16 -4.25 11.29
C VAL A 51 -1.55 -5.61 11.59
N GLU A 52 -1.90 -6.62 10.78
CA GLU A 52 -1.39 -8.00 10.85
C GLU A 52 0.13 -8.01 10.67
N ASP A 53 0.64 -7.38 9.60
CA ASP A 53 2.08 -7.25 9.35
C ASP A 53 2.83 -6.57 10.52
N LEU A 54 2.30 -5.47 11.06
CA LEU A 54 2.96 -4.77 12.16
C LEU A 54 2.98 -5.61 13.45
N ALA A 55 1.88 -6.29 13.77
CA ALA A 55 1.80 -7.11 14.96
C ALA A 55 2.70 -8.36 14.88
N ASP A 56 2.72 -9.03 13.73
CA ASP A 56 3.43 -10.30 13.56
C ASP A 56 4.91 -10.12 13.20
N GLU A 57 5.24 -9.12 12.36
CA GLU A 57 6.61 -8.89 11.89
C GLU A 57 7.29 -7.67 12.53
N GLY A 58 6.54 -6.79 13.19
CA GLY A 58 7.06 -5.52 13.72
C GLY A 58 7.24 -4.42 12.67
N PHE A 59 6.87 -4.67 11.41
CA PHE A 59 6.96 -3.71 10.30
C PHE A 59 5.98 -4.07 9.18
N PRO A 60 5.53 -3.09 8.36
CA PRO A 60 5.94 -1.69 8.36
C PRO A 60 5.25 -0.88 9.47
N ALA A 61 5.84 0.27 9.82
CA ALA A 61 5.30 1.12 10.88
C ALA A 61 3.90 1.64 10.53
N LYS A 62 3.10 1.95 11.56
CA LYS A 62 1.79 2.60 11.40
C LYS A 62 1.83 3.86 10.52
N SER A 63 2.90 4.64 10.62
CA SER A 63 3.10 5.82 9.75
C SER A 63 3.21 5.45 8.27
N THR A 64 3.81 4.31 7.93
CA THR A 64 3.82 3.79 6.56
C THR A 64 2.41 3.48 6.07
N ALA A 65 1.59 2.81 6.89
CA ALA A 65 0.20 2.51 6.57
C ALA A 65 -0.61 3.81 6.31
N LEU A 66 -0.46 4.80 7.18
CA LEU A 66 -1.10 6.12 7.02
C LEU A 66 -0.66 6.83 5.73
N LEU A 67 0.64 6.80 5.41
CA LEU A 67 1.16 7.45 4.20
C LEU A 67 0.70 6.73 2.92
N VAL A 68 0.58 5.40 2.94
CA VAL A 68 0.01 4.63 1.83
C VAL A 68 -1.48 4.95 1.67
N ALA A 69 -2.23 5.01 2.79
CA ALA A 69 -3.63 5.43 2.80
C ALA A 69 -3.82 6.85 2.26
N ALA A 70 -2.90 7.78 2.58
CA ALA A 70 -2.92 9.14 2.06
C ALA A 70 -2.83 9.17 0.53
N VAL A 71 -1.91 8.41 -0.06
CA VAL A 71 -1.77 8.34 -1.53
C VAL A 71 -3.01 7.74 -2.17
N ARG A 72 -3.58 6.68 -1.57
CA ARG A 72 -4.85 6.09 -2.03
C ARG A 72 -5.99 7.09 -1.99
N ARG A 73 -6.16 7.80 -0.87
CA ARG A 73 -7.20 8.82 -0.67
C ARG A 73 -7.07 9.94 -1.69
N ASP A 74 -5.86 10.44 -1.92
CA ASP A 74 -5.63 11.52 -2.86
C ASP A 74 -5.95 11.09 -4.30
N TYR A 75 -5.57 9.86 -4.69
CA TYR A 75 -5.96 9.29 -5.98
C TYR A 75 -7.48 9.12 -6.11
N PHE A 76 -8.13 8.60 -5.06
CA PHE A 76 -9.58 8.41 -5.00
C PHE A 76 -10.33 9.72 -5.27
N LEU A 77 -9.90 10.81 -4.63
CA LEU A 77 -10.55 12.11 -4.73
C LEU A 77 -10.16 12.84 -6.02
N ALA A 78 -8.88 12.90 -6.37
CA ALA A 78 -8.39 13.70 -7.49
C ALA A 78 -8.60 13.03 -8.85
N VAL A 79 -8.50 11.70 -8.93
CA VAL A 79 -8.57 10.95 -10.20
C VAL A 79 -9.91 10.25 -10.35
N GLN A 80 -10.41 9.60 -9.29
CA GLN A 80 -11.67 8.86 -9.35
C GLN A 80 -12.89 9.69 -8.94
N THR A 81 -12.72 10.95 -8.54
CA THR A 81 -13.81 11.86 -8.14
C THR A 81 -14.69 11.30 -7.01
N GLY A 82 -14.09 10.49 -6.12
CA GLY A 82 -14.81 9.83 -5.02
C GLY A 82 -15.65 8.62 -5.44
N LYS A 83 -15.43 8.05 -6.64
CA LYS A 83 -16.16 6.87 -7.14
C LYS A 83 -15.24 5.64 -7.10
N THR A 84 -15.70 4.57 -6.47
CA THR A 84 -14.94 3.32 -6.40
C THR A 84 -14.95 2.57 -7.73
N SER A 85 -13.88 1.82 -8.01
CA SER A 85 -13.86 0.88 -9.13
C SER A 85 -14.70 -0.36 -8.79
N HIS A 86 -15.33 -0.96 -9.80
CA HIS A 86 -15.99 -2.27 -9.69
C HIS A 86 -15.09 -3.43 -10.12
N LYS A 87 -13.85 -3.12 -10.52
CA LYS A 87 -12.87 -4.13 -10.92
C LYS A 87 -12.16 -4.69 -9.70
N GLU A 88 -11.74 -5.93 -9.85
CA GLU A 88 -10.89 -6.63 -8.90
C GLU A 88 -9.69 -7.19 -9.65
N VAL A 89 -8.51 -7.08 -9.04
CA VAL A 89 -7.22 -7.57 -9.55
C VAL A 89 -6.72 -8.56 -8.51
N SER A 90 -6.66 -9.82 -8.92
CA SER A 90 -6.23 -10.95 -8.11
C SER A 90 -4.74 -11.26 -8.34
N ARG A 91 -4.27 -12.33 -7.70
CA ARG A 91 -2.90 -12.83 -7.88
C ARG A 91 -2.59 -13.26 -9.31
N ASP A 92 -3.58 -13.76 -10.03
CA ASP A 92 -3.44 -14.30 -11.39
C ASP A 92 -3.43 -13.19 -12.45
N ASP A 93 -3.91 -12.00 -12.09
CA ASP A 93 -3.96 -10.82 -12.97
C ASP A 93 -2.66 -9.99 -12.96
N VAL A 94 -1.73 -10.32 -12.06
CA VAL A 94 -0.46 -9.59 -11.91
C VAL A 94 0.74 -10.41 -12.43
N PRO A 95 1.77 -9.75 -13.00
CA PRO A 95 3.00 -10.40 -13.44
C PRO A 95 3.62 -11.35 -12.42
N SER A 96 4.28 -12.41 -12.88
CA SER A 96 4.93 -13.39 -12.00
C SER A 96 6.11 -12.79 -11.23
N PHE A 97 6.60 -13.49 -10.20
CA PHE A 97 7.73 -13.04 -9.36
C PHE A 97 9.03 -12.83 -10.16
N GLY A 98 9.30 -13.70 -11.14
CA GLY A 98 10.52 -13.66 -11.95
C GLY A 98 10.41 -12.79 -13.20
N GLN A 99 9.24 -12.21 -13.47
CA GLN A 99 9.10 -11.34 -14.64
C GLN A 99 9.91 -10.06 -14.43
N GLU A 100 10.63 -9.69 -15.49
CA GLU A 100 11.58 -8.59 -15.48
C GLU A 100 11.12 -7.48 -16.42
N PHE A 101 11.43 -6.24 -16.05
CA PHE A 101 11.38 -5.11 -16.97
C PHE A 101 12.59 -4.23 -16.74
N ASP A 102 13.30 -3.90 -17.83
CA ASP A 102 14.46 -3.01 -17.81
C ASP A 102 15.55 -3.45 -16.80
N GLY A 103 15.83 -4.75 -16.71
CA GLY A 103 16.84 -5.29 -15.78
C GLY A 103 16.36 -5.46 -14.34
N LEU A 104 15.10 -5.14 -14.03
CA LEU A 104 14.54 -5.21 -12.68
C LEU A 104 13.51 -6.33 -12.57
N ALA A 105 13.93 -7.47 -12.04
CA ALA A 105 13.02 -8.56 -11.68
C ALA A 105 12.00 -8.06 -10.64
N TYR A 106 10.77 -8.58 -10.67
CA TYR A 106 9.66 -8.18 -9.79
C TYR A 106 9.05 -6.80 -10.08
N LEU A 107 9.76 -5.90 -10.79
CA LEU A 107 9.26 -4.56 -11.09
C LEU A 107 7.87 -4.55 -11.77
N PRO A 108 7.60 -5.36 -12.81
CA PRO A 108 6.27 -5.41 -13.43
C PRO A 108 5.17 -5.76 -12.43
N ARG A 109 5.47 -6.68 -11.49
CA ARG A 109 4.51 -7.16 -10.50
C ARG A 109 4.15 -6.07 -9.50
N ILE A 110 5.17 -5.42 -8.91
CA ILE A 110 4.92 -4.36 -7.93
C ILE A 110 4.27 -3.13 -8.57
N ILE A 111 4.56 -2.80 -9.84
CA ILE A 111 3.83 -1.77 -10.59
C ILE A 111 2.34 -2.13 -10.70
N ALA A 112 2.03 -3.34 -11.16
CA ALA A 112 0.63 -3.77 -11.31
C ALA A 112 -0.15 -3.72 -9.99
N LYS A 113 0.48 -4.17 -8.89
CA LYS A 113 -0.10 -4.08 -7.54
C LYS A 113 -0.27 -2.63 -7.06
N ALA A 114 0.71 -1.77 -7.32
CA ALA A 114 0.64 -0.35 -6.97
C ALA A 114 -0.49 0.37 -7.73
N GLU A 115 -0.66 0.07 -9.02
CA GLU A 115 -1.77 0.61 -9.80
C GLU A 115 -3.13 0.11 -9.30
N ALA A 116 -3.26 -1.19 -9.02
CA ALA A 116 -4.47 -1.75 -8.42
C ALA A 116 -4.75 -1.13 -7.05
N LYS A 117 -3.72 -0.90 -6.23
CA LYS A 117 -3.83 -0.17 -4.97
C LYS A 117 -4.36 1.23 -5.18
N LEU A 118 -3.78 2.01 -6.11
CA LEU A 118 -4.25 3.37 -6.42
C LEU A 118 -5.74 3.39 -6.80
N ARG A 119 -6.18 2.42 -7.61
CA ARG A 119 -7.56 2.33 -8.10
C ARG A 119 -8.55 1.72 -7.10
N GLY A 120 -8.06 1.16 -5.99
CA GLY A 120 -8.88 0.43 -5.01
C GLY A 120 -9.37 -0.93 -5.51
N GLU A 121 -8.61 -1.55 -6.43
CA GLU A 121 -8.98 -2.75 -7.17
C GLU A 121 -8.34 -4.03 -6.61
N LEU A 122 -7.51 -3.95 -5.57
CA LEU A 122 -6.91 -5.15 -4.99
C LEU A 122 -7.99 -6.09 -4.43
N ASP A 123 -7.89 -7.36 -4.82
CA ASP A 123 -8.60 -8.47 -4.19
C ASP A 123 -8.25 -8.57 -2.68
N PRO A 124 -9.19 -8.97 -1.80
CA PRO A 124 -8.91 -9.11 -0.37
C PRO A 124 -7.72 -10.03 -0.02
N ASP A 125 -7.42 -11.02 -0.85
CA ASP A 125 -6.27 -11.93 -0.64
C ASP A 125 -4.97 -11.37 -1.24
N MET A 126 -4.98 -10.11 -1.70
CA MET A 126 -3.81 -9.43 -2.25
C MET A 126 -3.58 -8.04 -1.62
N MET A 127 -2.37 -7.83 -1.10
CA MET A 127 -1.96 -6.53 -0.57
C MET A 127 -0.84 -5.89 -1.40
N PHE A 128 -0.86 -4.57 -1.55
CA PHE A 128 0.35 -3.79 -1.86
C PHE A 128 1.09 -3.48 -0.56
N GLY A 129 2.39 -3.75 -0.55
CA GLY A 129 3.24 -3.61 0.62
C GLY A 129 3.53 -4.91 1.35
N CYS A 130 3.25 -6.09 0.76
CA CYS A 130 3.64 -7.39 1.33
C CYS A 130 5.15 -7.56 1.42
N GLY A 131 5.63 -8.61 2.10
CA GLY A 131 7.06 -8.90 2.27
C GLY A 131 7.86 -8.90 0.95
N GLY A 132 7.26 -9.35 -0.16
CA GLY A 132 7.89 -9.28 -1.50
C GLY A 132 8.07 -7.85 -2.02
N ASP A 133 7.04 -6.99 -1.90
CA ASP A 133 7.13 -5.58 -2.28
C ASP A 133 8.14 -4.84 -1.39
N ARG A 134 8.08 -5.07 -0.08
CA ARG A 134 9.02 -4.48 0.90
C ARG A 134 10.46 -4.88 0.60
N LYS A 135 10.70 -6.16 0.29
CA LYS A 135 12.01 -6.67 -0.10
C LYS A 135 12.52 -5.97 -1.36
N PHE A 136 11.72 -5.94 -2.42
CA PHE A 136 12.09 -5.29 -3.68
C PHE A 136 12.48 -3.82 -3.46
N LEU A 137 11.65 -3.04 -2.77
CA LEU A 137 11.92 -1.62 -2.54
C LEU A 137 13.14 -1.37 -1.65
N ARG A 138 13.37 -2.23 -0.65
CA ARG A 138 14.57 -2.19 0.20
C ARG A 138 15.84 -2.42 -0.60
N GLU A 139 15.84 -3.46 -1.45
CA GLU A 139 16.99 -3.85 -2.27
C GLU A 139 17.30 -2.84 -3.37
N ASN A 140 16.32 -2.03 -3.80
CA ASN A 140 16.48 -1.04 -4.85
C ASN A 140 16.51 0.40 -4.31
N GLY A 141 17.33 0.65 -3.28
CA GLY A 141 17.59 2.00 -2.77
C GLY A 141 16.70 2.43 -1.60
N GLY A 142 16.14 1.46 -0.84
CA GLY A 142 15.39 1.75 0.39
C GLY A 142 14.15 2.62 0.16
N ILE A 143 13.44 2.39 -0.95
CA ILE A 143 12.30 3.23 -1.36
C ILE A 143 11.13 3.04 -0.40
N HIS A 144 10.55 4.13 0.09
CA HIS A 144 9.34 4.06 0.92
C HIS A 144 8.11 3.68 0.08
N LEU A 145 7.24 2.81 0.61
CA LEU A 145 6.05 2.31 -0.09
C LEU A 145 5.17 3.43 -0.68
N ALA A 146 4.91 4.47 0.12
CA ALA A 146 4.11 5.61 -0.34
C ALA A 146 4.79 6.41 -1.45
N ASP A 147 6.13 6.50 -1.44
CA ASP A 147 6.86 7.24 -2.48
C ASP A 147 6.88 6.46 -3.79
N PHE A 148 7.04 5.13 -3.72
CA PHE A 148 6.86 4.27 -4.89
C PHE A 148 5.45 4.43 -5.47
N LEU A 149 4.43 4.40 -4.62
CA LEU A 149 3.03 4.54 -5.05
C LEU A 149 2.75 5.89 -5.72
N ARG A 150 3.32 6.99 -5.21
CA ARG A 150 3.27 8.32 -5.86
C ARG A 150 3.98 8.35 -7.20
N HIS A 151 5.13 7.69 -7.32
CA HIS A 151 5.86 7.61 -8.60
C HIS A 151 5.11 6.77 -9.63
N VAL A 152 4.46 5.68 -9.22
CA VAL A 152 3.57 4.91 -10.10
C VAL A 152 2.40 5.77 -10.58
N TRP A 153 1.77 6.54 -9.69
CA TRP A 153 0.74 7.50 -10.09
C TRP A 153 1.29 8.51 -11.10
N ALA A 154 2.41 9.17 -10.81
CA ALA A 154 3.01 10.17 -11.70
C ALA A 154 3.49 9.59 -13.04
N ALA A 155 3.80 8.29 -13.09
CA ALA A 155 4.19 7.59 -14.30
C ALA A 155 3.03 7.43 -15.30
N ALA A 156 1.78 7.50 -14.84
CA ALA A 156 0.57 7.43 -15.67
C ALA A 156 0.57 6.24 -16.65
N GLY A 157 0.91 5.05 -16.13
CA GLY A 157 0.95 3.80 -16.91
C GLY A 157 2.22 3.62 -17.76
N ASN A 158 3.24 4.47 -17.61
CA ASN A 158 4.53 4.30 -18.26
C ASN A 158 5.54 3.56 -17.35
N PRO A 159 5.78 2.25 -17.54
CA PRO A 159 6.68 1.48 -16.68
C PRO A 159 8.14 1.93 -16.77
N SER A 160 8.58 2.53 -17.89
CA SER A 160 9.95 3.05 -18.03
C SER A 160 10.23 4.21 -17.07
N LYS A 161 9.24 5.07 -16.78
CA LYS A 161 9.39 6.14 -15.78
C LYS A 161 9.58 5.59 -14.37
N VAL A 162 8.87 4.49 -14.05
CA VAL A 162 9.02 3.83 -12.74
C VAL A 162 10.38 3.13 -12.66
N ALA A 163 10.80 2.42 -13.71
CA ALA A 163 12.13 1.80 -13.77
C ALA A 163 13.26 2.81 -13.60
N GLU A 164 13.17 3.96 -14.27
CA GLU A 164 14.14 5.05 -14.15
C GLU A 164 14.21 5.58 -12.70
N PHE A 165 13.07 5.78 -12.04
CA PHE A 165 13.01 6.18 -10.64
C PHE A 165 13.72 5.15 -9.74
N VAL A 166 13.36 3.87 -9.87
CA VAL A 166 13.92 2.78 -9.06
C VAL A 166 15.44 2.69 -9.23
N LYS A 167 15.95 2.78 -10.46
CA LYS A 167 17.39 2.77 -10.74
C LYS A 167 18.11 3.98 -10.14
N LYS A 168 17.52 5.17 -10.22
CA LYS A 168 18.09 6.39 -9.61
C LYS A 168 18.14 6.32 -8.09
N SER A 169 17.13 5.72 -7.46
CA SER A 169 17.10 5.49 -6.02
C SER A 169 18.20 4.53 -5.56
N ALA A 170 18.54 3.52 -6.36
CA ALA A 170 19.63 2.58 -6.04
C ALA A 170 21.04 3.21 -6.10
N ILE A 171 21.22 4.30 -6.86
CA ILE A 171 22.52 4.97 -7.05
C ILE A 171 22.72 6.10 -6.04
N SER A 172 21.64 6.70 -5.54
CA SER A 172 21.71 7.80 -4.59
C SER A 172 21.98 7.24 -3.18
N PRO A 173 23.10 7.58 -2.51
CA PRO A 173 23.31 7.13 -1.14
C PRO A 173 22.22 7.72 -0.26
N GLN A 174 21.43 6.85 0.38
CA GLN A 174 20.56 7.30 1.46
C GLN A 174 21.46 7.89 2.54
N VAL A 175 21.16 9.13 2.95
CA VAL A 175 21.68 9.68 4.19
C VAL A 175 21.19 8.72 5.28
N ALA A 176 22.09 7.87 5.76
CA ALA A 176 21.80 6.96 6.85
C ALA A 176 21.32 7.81 8.03
N ALA A 177 20.07 7.59 8.44
CA ALA A 177 19.58 8.09 9.71
C ALA A 177 20.35 7.32 10.80
N SER A 178 21.50 7.88 11.19
CA SER A 178 22.16 7.54 12.43
C SER A 178 21.35 8.15 13.58
N SER A 179 20.66 7.30 14.34
CA SER A 179 20.28 7.50 15.76
C SER A 179 19.84 6.18 16.35
#